data_AF-A0A1X7SNP4-F1
#
_entry.id   AF-A0A1X7SNP4-F1
#
_cell.length_a   1.000
_cell.length_b   1.000
_cell.length_c   1.000
_cell.angle_alpha   90.00
_cell.angle_beta   90.00
_cell.angle_gamma   90.00
#
_symmetry.space_group_name_H-M   'P 1'
#
loop_
_entity.id
_entity.type
_entity.pdbx_description
1 polymer ?
#
loop_
_entity_poly.entity_id
_entity_poly.type
_entity_poly.pdbx_seq_one_letter_code
_entity_poly.pdbx_strand_id
1 'polypeptide(L)'
;MSRKRNETIYQPVKRYGHSTVQVGDYLYMWGGLQGLLSDIPLVHNNEKKKSMCCVVEVCHLPTGEWVQKPTTGDPPFGVKGYAAAVIRNEIFFFGGSCGHGGCYHNSLYSFNVDTFNWKELSPTTSHHGPMMKYYSSMIAIKVKDEDYLVVIGGFGSSSNNTPPQPGAQYSDGRCNEIHMYRLKTGEWTSSTVTGDRPPPINSFTLTSITNTTAILFGGYGDRRSNDVYVFEFTDTSVVSVLLV
;
A
#
# COMPACT_ATOMS: atom_id res chain seq x y z
N MET A 1 35.78 35.92 7.41
CA MET A 1 34.41 36.27 7.00
C MET A 1 33.54 35.02 7.07
N SER A 2 32.68 34.89 8.08
CA SER A 2 31.77 33.74 8.21
C SER A 2 30.52 33.96 7.36
N ARG A 3 30.32 33.15 6.31
CA ARG A 3 29.00 32.99 5.70
C ARG A 3 28.24 31.95 6.52
N LYS A 4 27.46 32.39 7.51
CA LYS A 4 26.34 31.59 8.03
C LYS A 4 25.25 31.60 6.94
N ARG A 5 25.17 30.55 6.13
CA ARG A 5 23.95 30.26 5.37
C ARG A 5 22.96 29.62 6.34
N ASN A 6 22.00 30.40 6.82
CA ASN A 6 20.78 29.86 7.39
C ASN A 6 19.91 29.35 6.23
N GLU A 7 20.32 28.24 5.60
CA GLU A 7 19.38 27.47 4.77
C GLU A 7 18.58 26.61 5.76
N THR A 8 17.30 26.93 5.94
CA THR A 8 16.38 26.09 6.70
C THR A 8 16.29 24.74 6.01
N ILE A 9 16.89 23.71 6.64
CA ILE A 9 16.79 22.32 6.20
C ILE A 9 15.30 21.94 6.18
N TYR A 10 14.81 21.51 5.03
CA TYR A 10 13.42 21.08 4.88
C TYR A 10 13.11 19.91 5.83
N GLN A 11 11.90 19.89 6.39
CA GLN A 11 11.41 18.81 7.24
C GLN A 11 9.98 18.45 6.81
N PRO A 12 9.65 17.15 6.67
CA PRO A 12 8.30 16.73 6.33
C PRO A 12 7.29 17.18 7.39
N VAL A 13 6.10 17.58 6.93
CA VAL A 13 5.00 17.92 7.85
C VAL A 13 4.51 16.69 8.63
N LYS A 14 4.03 16.95 9.86
CA LYS A 14 3.43 15.94 10.75
C LYS A 14 2.28 15.21 10.04
N ARG A 15 2.32 13.88 10.04
CA ARG A 15 1.33 13.04 9.37
C ARG A 15 1.23 11.64 9.97
N TYR A 16 0.13 10.93 9.72
CA TYR A 16 -0.03 9.51 10.05
C TYR A 16 -0.71 8.73 8.92
N GLY A 17 -0.47 7.41 8.85
CA GLY A 17 -0.98 6.55 7.79
C GLY A 17 -0.36 6.84 6.42
N HIS A 18 0.86 7.39 6.40
CA HIS A 18 1.69 7.50 5.20
C HIS A 18 2.32 6.13 4.89
N SER A 19 2.83 5.99 3.69
CA SER A 19 3.63 4.83 3.28
C SER A 19 5.07 5.27 3.06
N THR A 20 6.02 4.45 3.46
CA THR A 20 7.44 4.67 3.22
C THR A 20 8.07 3.48 2.54
N VAL A 21 8.92 3.71 1.55
CA VAL A 21 9.61 2.66 0.79
C VAL A 21 11.05 3.11 0.52
N GLN A 22 12.02 2.22 0.73
CA GLN A 22 13.41 2.49 0.42
C GLN A 22 13.73 2.07 -1.02
N VAL A 23 14.45 2.93 -1.75
CA VAL A 23 15.06 2.63 -3.06
C VAL A 23 16.50 3.14 -3.06
N GLY A 24 17.47 2.20 -3.11
CA GLY A 24 18.88 2.53 -2.92
C GLY A 24 19.12 3.23 -1.58
N ASP A 25 19.83 4.35 -1.60
CA ASP A 25 20.15 5.17 -0.42
C ASP A 25 19.05 6.18 -0.04
N TYR A 26 17.87 6.08 -0.67
CA TYR A 26 16.79 7.03 -0.46
C TYR A 26 15.54 6.37 0.13
N LEU A 27 14.90 7.06 1.06
CA LEU A 27 13.57 6.73 1.56
C LEU A 27 12.55 7.66 0.91
N TYR A 28 11.55 7.07 0.27
CA TYR A 28 10.42 7.78 -0.32
C TYR A 28 9.23 7.67 0.61
N MET A 29 8.60 8.80 0.95
CA MET A 29 7.40 8.85 1.77
C MET A 29 6.28 9.56 1.00
N TRP A 30 5.14 8.88 0.91
CA TRP A 30 3.97 9.41 0.20
C TRP A 30 2.67 9.20 1.00
N GLY A 31 1.72 10.10 0.76
CA GLY A 31 0.44 10.14 1.45
C GLY A 31 0.57 10.46 2.95
N GLY A 32 -0.39 9.94 3.70
CA GLY A 32 -0.62 10.25 5.10
C GLY A 32 -1.54 11.46 5.28
N LEU A 33 -2.35 11.42 6.33
CA LEU A 33 -3.16 12.56 6.73
C LEU A 33 -2.26 13.63 7.34
N GLN A 34 -2.15 14.79 6.67
CA GLN A 34 -1.37 15.94 7.11
C GLN A 34 -2.28 16.96 7.81
N GLY A 35 -1.85 17.52 8.94
CA GLY A 35 -2.64 18.54 9.67
C GLY A 35 -3.85 17.97 10.44
N LEU A 36 -4.80 18.84 10.79
CA LEU A 36 -6.03 18.44 11.48
C LEU A 36 -7.04 17.87 10.49
N LEU A 37 -7.81 16.86 10.92
CA LEU A 37 -8.91 16.28 10.12
C LEU A 37 -9.92 17.34 9.64
N SER A 38 -10.14 18.40 10.44
CA SER A 38 -11.01 19.54 10.09
C SER A 38 -10.55 20.31 8.85
N ASP A 39 -9.25 20.26 8.54
CA ASP A 39 -8.66 21.10 7.51
C ASP A 39 -8.69 20.41 6.14
N ILE A 40 -9.06 19.14 6.08
CA ILE A 40 -9.12 18.37 4.84
C ILE A 40 -10.56 18.36 4.35
N PRO A 41 -10.84 18.93 3.16
CA PRO A 41 -12.19 18.93 2.62
C PRO A 41 -12.74 17.50 2.52
N LEU A 42 -13.97 17.30 2.99
CA LEU A 42 -14.68 16.03 2.98
C LEU A 42 -15.25 15.69 1.58
N VAL A 43 -14.47 15.98 0.54
CA VAL A 43 -14.81 15.72 -0.86
C VAL A 43 -13.70 14.90 -1.51
N HIS A 44 -14.07 14.06 -2.48
CA HIS A 44 -13.12 13.19 -3.17
C HIS A 44 -12.03 13.99 -3.90
N ASN A 45 -12.45 14.97 -4.70
CA ASN A 45 -11.56 15.76 -5.54
C ASN A 45 -11.61 17.24 -5.17
N ASN A 46 -10.48 17.82 -4.78
CA ASN A 46 -10.31 19.26 -4.59
C ASN A 46 -8.83 19.65 -4.72
N GLU A 47 -8.57 20.93 -4.96
CA GLU A 47 -7.22 21.46 -5.20
C GLU A 47 -6.25 21.21 -4.03
N LYS A 48 -6.72 21.31 -2.78
CA LYS A 48 -5.89 21.06 -1.59
C LYS A 48 -5.46 19.59 -1.50
N LYS A 49 -6.34 18.64 -1.83
CA LYS A 49 -5.98 17.21 -1.90
C LYS A 49 -5.00 16.95 -3.04
N LYS A 50 -5.24 17.52 -4.22
CA LYS A 50 -4.32 17.41 -5.35
C LYS A 50 -2.93 17.92 -4.99
N SER A 51 -2.83 19.11 -4.40
CA SER A 51 -1.52 19.67 -4.04
C SER A 51 -0.76 18.80 -3.02
N MET A 52 -1.46 18.14 -2.09
CA MET A 52 -0.84 17.18 -1.16
C MET A 52 -0.40 15.87 -1.83
N CYS A 53 -1.16 15.37 -2.81
CA CYS A 53 -0.86 14.11 -3.49
C CYS A 53 0.19 14.25 -4.62
N CYS A 54 0.34 15.44 -5.20
CA CYS A 54 1.29 15.73 -6.28
C CYS A 54 2.73 16.00 -5.81
N VAL A 55 3.06 15.60 -4.58
CA VAL A 55 4.42 15.71 -4.02
C VAL A 55 4.81 14.41 -3.32
N VAL A 56 6.11 14.12 -3.31
CA VAL A 56 6.71 13.03 -2.55
C VAL A 56 7.84 13.57 -1.68
N GLU A 57 7.93 13.09 -0.45
CA GLU A 57 9.07 13.39 0.43
C GLU A 57 10.17 12.38 0.17
N VAL A 58 11.40 12.86 0.01
CA VAL A 58 12.57 12.02 -0.26
C VAL A 58 13.62 12.33 0.80
N CYS A 59 14.05 11.31 1.54
CA CYS A 59 15.15 11.39 2.50
C CYS A 59 16.36 10.68 1.94
N HIS A 60 17.51 11.36 1.89
CA HIS A 60 18.79 10.70 1.68
C HIS A 60 19.25 10.06 2.99
N LEU A 61 19.18 8.72 3.08
CA LEU A 61 19.40 7.99 4.32
C LEU A 61 20.79 8.22 4.94
N PRO A 62 21.90 8.29 4.18
CA PRO A 62 23.21 8.56 4.75
C PRO A 62 23.36 9.93 5.42
N THR A 63 22.71 10.98 4.89
CA THR A 63 22.81 12.35 5.45
C THR A 63 21.62 12.74 6.33
N GLY A 64 20.50 12.03 6.23
CA GLY A 64 19.23 12.38 6.88
C GLY A 64 18.55 13.61 6.27
N GLU A 65 19.02 14.09 5.12
CA GLU A 65 18.48 15.29 4.47
C GLU A 65 17.19 14.97 3.74
N TRP A 66 16.16 15.77 4.01
CA TRP A 66 14.86 15.67 3.37
C TRP A 66 14.70 16.71 2.28
N VAL A 67 14.08 16.31 1.17
CA VAL A 67 13.60 17.20 0.12
C VAL A 67 12.18 16.80 -0.27
N GLN A 68 11.33 17.79 -0.55
CA GLN A 68 10.04 17.56 -1.18
C GLN A 68 10.20 17.72 -2.70
N LYS A 69 9.70 16.75 -3.47
CA LYS A 69 9.75 16.79 -4.92
C LYS A 69 8.35 16.78 -5.53
N PRO A 70 8.06 17.66 -6.50
CA PRO A 70 6.82 17.59 -7.26
C PRO A 70 6.82 16.33 -8.14
N THR A 71 5.63 15.81 -8.39
CA THR A 71 5.42 14.63 -9.24
C THR A 71 4.57 14.98 -10.46
N THR A 72 4.67 14.16 -11.51
CA THR A 72 3.88 14.28 -12.74
C THR A 72 2.99 13.07 -12.96
N GLY A 73 2.05 13.16 -13.92
CA GLY A 73 1.01 12.15 -14.11
C GLY A 73 -0.18 12.38 -13.18
N ASP A 74 -1.00 11.34 -13.00
CA ASP A 74 -2.21 11.38 -12.18
C ASP A 74 -1.99 10.57 -10.90
N PRO A 75 -1.50 11.17 -9.80
CA PRO A 75 -1.36 10.45 -8.54
C PRO A 75 -2.73 10.05 -7.97
N PRO A 76 -2.79 8.98 -7.17
CA PRO A 76 -4.03 8.57 -6.54
C PRO A 76 -4.56 9.66 -5.57
N PHE A 77 -5.88 9.85 -5.55
CA PHE A 77 -6.56 10.91 -4.77
C PHE A 77 -6.73 10.60 -3.28
N GLY A 78 -6.37 9.40 -2.82
CA GLY A 78 -6.50 9.02 -1.43
C GLY A 78 -5.38 9.58 -0.56
N VAL A 79 -5.72 9.78 0.71
CA VAL A 79 -4.90 10.53 1.65
C VAL A 79 -4.07 9.61 2.52
N LYS A 80 -4.57 8.43 2.92
CA LYS A 80 -3.88 7.57 3.91
C LYS A 80 -4.14 6.08 3.74
N GLY A 81 -3.23 5.30 4.33
CA GLY A 81 -3.35 3.85 4.52
C GLY A 81 -3.11 3.04 3.25
N TYR A 82 -2.26 3.54 2.36
CA TYR A 82 -1.84 2.81 1.18
C TYR A 82 -0.89 1.68 1.56
N ALA A 83 -1.06 0.53 0.92
CA ALA A 83 -0.04 -0.50 0.91
C ALA A 83 1.00 -0.13 -0.16
N ALA A 84 2.28 -0.38 0.11
CA ALA A 84 3.35 -0.06 -0.83
C ALA A 84 4.42 -1.15 -0.90
N ALA A 85 4.98 -1.35 -2.09
CA ALA A 85 6.09 -2.27 -2.35
C ALA A 85 6.99 -1.70 -3.45
N VAL A 86 8.23 -2.19 -3.54
CA VAL A 86 9.20 -1.75 -4.57
C VAL A 86 9.67 -2.93 -5.41
N ILE A 87 9.79 -2.70 -6.71
CA ILE A 87 10.59 -3.55 -7.61
C ILE A 87 11.54 -2.63 -8.37
N ARG A 88 12.84 -2.77 -8.11
CA ARG A 88 13.89 -1.92 -8.71
C ARG A 88 13.64 -0.43 -8.41
N ASN A 89 13.42 0.39 -9.44
CA ASN A 89 13.22 1.84 -9.35
C ASN A 89 11.72 2.22 -9.42
N GLU A 90 10.83 1.24 -9.32
CA GLU A 90 9.39 1.46 -9.38
C GLU A 90 8.76 1.13 -8.02
N ILE A 91 8.06 2.10 -7.45
CA ILE A 91 7.28 1.94 -6.23
C ILE A 91 5.83 1.73 -6.63
N PHE A 92 5.18 0.74 -6.04
CA PHE A 92 3.77 0.44 -6.28
C PHE A 92 2.96 0.85 -5.06
N PHE A 93 1.77 1.40 -5.30
CA PHE A 93 0.83 1.81 -4.27
C PHE A 93 -0.54 1.20 -4.53
N PHE A 94 -1.11 0.55 -3.52
CA PHE A 94 -2.42 -0.08 -3.60
C PHE A 94 -3.39 0.48 -2.56
N GLY A 95 -4.61 0.74 -3.03
CA GLY A 95 -5.78 0.99 -2.20
C GLY A 95 -5.84 2.38 -1.56
N GLY A 96 -6.03 2.44 -0.25
CA GLY A 96 -6.05 3.68 0.52
C GLY A 96 -7.44 4.28 0.74
N SER A 97 -7.49 5.33 1.56
CA SER A 97 -8.72 6.06 1.93
C SER A 97 -8.60 7.56 1.63
N CYS A 98 -9.65 8.14 1.07
CA CYS A 98 -9.77 9.59 0.86
C CYS A 98 -10.02 10.41 2.13
N GLY A 99 -10.09 9.77 3.30
CA GLY A 99 -10.28 10.45 4.59
C GLY A 99 -11.70 10.97 4.85
N HIS A 100 -12.70 10.55 4.07
CA HIS A 100 -14.11 10.93 4.28
C HIS A 100 -15.04 9.80 3.83
N GLY A 101 -16.22 9.71 4.46
CA GLY A 101 -17.39 8.97 3.95
C GLY A 101 -17.18 7.50 3.57
N GLY A 102 -16.20 6.79 4.17
CA GLY A 102 -15.88 5.42 3.75
C GLY A 102 -15.39 5.31 2.30
N CYS A 103 -14.87 6.39 1.73
CA CYS A 103 -14.31 6.43 0.38
C CYS A 103 -12.95 5.72 0.38
N TYR A 104 -12.98 4.43 0.10
CA TYR A 104 -11.83 3.53 -0.04
C TYR A 104 -11.58 3.21 -1.51
N HIS A 105 -10.35 2.82 -1.82
CA HIS A 105 -9.92 2.49 -3.18
C HIS A 105 -9.31 1.09 -3.24
N ASN A 106 -9.24 0.52 -4.43
CA ASN A 106 -8.47 -0.68 -4.79
C ASN A 106 -7.64 -0.45 -6.06
N SER A 107 -7.43 0.81 -6.44
CA SER A 107 -6.55 1.11 -7.56
C SER A 107 -5.11 0.74 -7.23
N LEU A 108 -4.37 0.39 -8.28
CA LEU A 108 -2.94 0.11 -8.26
C LEU A 108 -2.24 1.15 -9.14
N TYR A 109 -1.30 1.85 -8.52
CA TYR A 109 -0.45 2.83 -9.20
C TYR A 109 1.01 2.42 -9.11
N SER A 110 1.79 2.75 -10.14
CA SER A 110 3.24 2.73 -10.10
C SER A 110 3.78 4.16 -10.07
N PHE A 111 4.91 4.33 -9.40
CA PHE A 111 5.64 5.57 -9.27
C PHE A 111 7.12 5.32 -9.59
N ASN A 112 7.58 5.94 -10.67
CA ASN A 112 8.95 5.80 -11.11
C ASN A 112 9.85 6.82 -10.42
N VAL A 113 10.84 6.35 -9.65
CA VAL A 113 11.65 7.25 -8.81
C VAL A 113 12.69 8.06 -9.58
N ASP A 114 13.00 7.67 -10.82
CA ASP A 114 13.94 8.41 -11.68
C ASP A 114 13.25 9.60 -12.35
N THR A 115 12.00 9.42 -12.78
CA THR A 115 11.23 10.42 -13.53
C THR A 115 10.21 11.18 -12.67
N PHE A 116 9.95 10.73 -11.43
CA PHE A 116 8.91 11.26 -10.55
C PHE A 116 7.52 11.26 -11.22
N ASN A 117 7.23 10.21 -11.99
CA ASN A 117 6.00 10.06 -12.76
C ASN A 117 5.11 8.94 -12.20
N TRP A 118 3.81 9.23 -12.10
CA TRP A 118 2.78 8.27 -11.73
C TRP A 118 2.14 7.63 -12.95
N LYS A 119 1.85 6.33 -12.84
CA LYS A 119 1.09 5.57 -13.83
C LYS A 119 0.02 4.71 -13.15
N GLU A 120 -1.22 4.82 -13.61
CA GLU A 120 -2.28 3.89 -13.21
C GLU A 120 -2.08 2.54 -13.90
N LEU A 121 -2.05 1.47 -13.12
CA LEU A 121 -1.96 0.09 -13.60
C LEU A 121 -3.29 -0.64 -13.53
N SER A 122 -4.10 -0.32 -12.51
CA SER A 122 -5.43 -0.88 -12.34
C SER A 122 -6.34 0.18 -11.70
N PRO A 123 -7.47 0.53 -12.34
CA PRO A 123 -8.39 1.54 -11.81
C PRO A 123 -9.19 1.02 -10.62
N THR A 124 -9.76 1.95 -9.84
CA THR A 124 -10.70 1.58 -8.78
C THR A 124 -11.98 1.00 -9.40
N THR A 125 -12.43 -0.16 -8.92
CA THR A 125 -13.62 -0.87 -9.45
C THR A 125 -14.26 -1.75 -8.39
N SER A 126 -15.58 -1.96 -8.48
CA SER A 126 -16.33 -2.87 -7.59
C SER A 126 -16.59 -4.24 -8.20
N HIS A 127 -16.14 -4.48 -9.44
CA HIS A 127 -16.55 -5.62 -10.26
C HIS A 127 -15.49 -6.72 -10.39
N HIS A 128 -14.22 -6.43 -10.12
CA HIS A 128 -13.15 -7.41 -10.24
C HIS A 128 -11.94 -7.05 -9.38
N GLY A 129 -11.19 -8.07 -8.98
CA GLY A 129 -9.98 -7.91 -8.21
C GLY A 129 -10.24 -7.76 -6.71
N PRO A 130 -9.33 -7.12 -5.97
CA PRO A 130 -9.42 -7.05 -4.51
C PRO A 130 -10.47 -6.04 -4.04
N MET A 131 -11.01 -6.22 -2.83
CA MET A 131 -11.84 -5.24 -2.12
C MET A 131 -11.19 -3.85 -2.10
N MET A 132 -12.01 -2.80 -2.20
CA MET A 132 -11.65 -1.41 -1.89
C MET A 132 -11.33 -1.25 -0.41
N LYS A 133 -10.07 -0.96 -0.08
CA LYS A 133 -9.57 -1.01 1.29
C LYS A 133 -8.34 -0.13 1.54
N TYR A 134 -8.11 0.15 2.81
CA TYR A 134 -6.90 0.79 3.34
C TYR A 134 -6.35 -0.05 4.50
N TYR A 135 -5.10 0.22 4.90
CA TYR A 135 -4.38 -0.56 5.92
C TYR A 135 -4.30 -2.07 5.63
N SER A 136 -4.35 -2.43 4.35
CA SER A 136 -3.80 -3.68 3.85
C SER A 136 -2.27 -3.61 3.84
N SER A 137 -1.61 -4.73 3.54
CA SER A 137 -0.17 -4.73 3.27
C SER A 137 0.12 -5.29 1.89
N MET A 138 1.26 -4.89 1.31
CA MET A 138 1.68 -5.30 -0.02
C MET A 138 3.16 -5.66 -0.01
N ILE A 139 3.51 -6.72 -0.73
CA ILE A 139 4.89 -7.15 -0.94
C ILE A 139 5.14 -7.46 -2.41
N ALA A 140 6.39 -7.35 -2.84
CA ALA A 140 6.84 -7.87 -4.11
C ALA A 140 7.41 -9.28 -3.93
N ILE A 141 7.06 -10.17 -4.85
CA ILE A 141 7.57 -11.54 -4.92
C ILE A 141 7.95 -11.86 -6.38
N LYS A 142 8.76 -12.90 -6.57
CA LYS A 142 9.17 -13.40 -7.89
C LYS A 142 8.92 -14.90 -8.00
N VAL A 143 8.03 -15.29 -8.90
CA VAL A 143 7.68 -16.70 -9.17
C VAL A 143 8.03 -17.02 -10.61
N LYS A 144 8.85 -18.06 -10.85
CA LYS A 144 9.29 -18.48 -12.19
C LYS A 144 9.81 -17.31 -13.04
N ASP A 145 10.68 -16.48 -12.45
CA ASP A 145 11.26 -15.26 -13.02
C ASP A 145 10.30 -14.10 -13.32
N GLU A 146 9.01 -14.24 -13.00
CA GLU A 146 8.03 -13.17 -13.16
C GLU A 146 7.75 -12.45 -11.84
N ASP A 147 7.60 -11.12 -11.92
CA ASP A 147 7.34 -10.28 -10.77
C ASP A 147 5.83 -10.17 -10.49
N TYR A 148 5.47 -10.33 -9.21
CA TYR A 148 4.11 -10.20 -8.72
C TYR A 148 4.06 -9.26 -7.52
N LEU A 149 2.92 -8.59 -7.37
CA LEU A 149 2.58 -7.85 -6.16
C LEU A 149 1.51 -8.62 -5.40
N VAL A 150 1.76 -8.96 -4.15
CA VAL A 150 0.78 -9.63 -3.28
C VAL A 150 0.16 -8.60 -2.36
N VAL A 151 -1.17 -8.54 -2.30
CA VAL A 151 -1.92 -7.71 -1.37
C VAL A 151 -2.71 -8.60 -0.41
N ILE A 152 -2.54 -8.36 0.88
CA ILE A 152 -3.19 -9.14 1.95
C ILE A 152 -4.04 -8.23 2.83
N GLY A 153 -5.21 -8.73 3.22
CA GLY A 153 -6.09 -8.17 4.25
C GLY A 153 -6.47 -6.71 4.01
N GLY A 154 -6.85 -5.99 5.07
CA GLY A 154 -7.21 -4.58 5.05
C GLY A 154 -8.62 -4.32 5.60
N PHE A 155 -8.97 -3.04 5.67
CA PHE A 155 -10.29 -2.56 6.10
C PHE A 155 -10.94 -1.75 4.98
N GLY A 156 -12.22 -1.93 4.72
CA GLY A 156 -12.92 -1.31 3.62
C GLY A 156 -14.43 -1.50 3.67
N SER A 157 -15.12 -1.09 2.61
CA SER A 157 -16.55 -1.36 2.49
C SER A 157 -16.76 -2.77 1.95
N SER A 158 -17.32 -3.66 2.77
CA SER A 158 -17.65 -5.04 2.38
C SER A 158 -18.72 -5.13 1.27
N SER A 159 -19.47 -4.05 1.03
CA SER A 159 -20.55 -4.00 0.03
C SER A 159 -20.07 -3.96 -1.43
N ASN A 160 -18.80 -3.64 -1.69
CA ASN A 160 -18.32 -3.27 -3.04
C ASN A 160 -17.29 -4.26 -3.61
N ASN A 161 -17.41 -5.55 -3.26
CA ASN A 161 -16.47 -6.58 -3.66
C ASN A 161 -17.18 -7.77 -4.33
N THR A 162 -17.50 -7.63 -5.61
CA THR A 162 -18.27 -8.64 -6.35
C THR A 162 -17.57 -9.05 -7.65
N PRO A 163 -17.21 -10.33 -7.84
CA PRO A 163 -17.33 -11.43 -6.89
C PRO A 163 -16.23 -11.39 -5.81
N PRO A 164 -16.51 -11.84 -4.57
CA PRO A 164 -15.49 -11.95 -3.54
C PRO A 164 -14.47 -13.04 -3.89
N GLN A 165 -13.24 -12.93 -3.35
CA GLN A 165 -12.25 -14.01 -3.48
C GLN A 165 -12.80 -15.31 -2.86
N PRO A 166 -12.73 -16.46 -3.57
CA PRO A 166 -13.14 -17.75 -3.03
C PRO A 166 -12.43 -18.10 -1.71
N GLY A 167 -13.23 -18.47 -0.71
CA GLY A 167 -12.79 -18.84 0.64
C GLY A 167 -12.33 -17.68 1.52
N ALA A 168 -12.33 -16.44 1.03
CA ALA A 168 -12.07 -15.27 1.86
C ALA A 168 -13.28 -14.99 2.78
N GLN A 169 -13.00 -14.46 3.95
CA GLN A 169 -13.93 -14.07 4.99
C GLN A 169 -13.91 -12.54 5.16
N TYR A 170 -15.04 -12.02 5.63
CA TYR A 170 -15.25 -10.59 5.83
C TYR A 170 -15.94 -10.38 7.17
N SER A 171 -15.42 -9.49 8.01
CA SER A 171 -15.98 -9.19 9.33
C SER A 171 -15.67 -7.75 9.72
N ASP A 172 -16.70 -7.00 10.14
CA ASP A 172 -16.56 -5.61 10.61
C ASP A 172 -15.70 -4.73 9.69
N GLY A 173 -16.02 -4.76 8.39
CA GLY A 173 -15.29 -4.02 7.35
C GLY A 173 -13.91 -4.57 7.00
N ARG A 174 -13.41 -5.62 7.66
CA ARG A 174 -12.13 -6.26 7.35
C ARG A 174 -12.31 -7.42 6.39
N CYS A 175 -11.23 -7.76 5.68
CA CYS A 175 -11.12 -8.98 4.90
C CYS A 175 -9.81 -9.72 5.20
N ASN A 176 -9.74 -10.99 4.79
CA ASN A 176 -8.50 -11.77 4.73
C ASN A 176 -8.19 -12.18 3.28
N GLU A 177 -8.54 -11.31 2.34
CA GLU A 177 -8.19 -11.49 0.94
C GLU A 177 -6.68 -11.60 0.76
N ILE A 178 -6.27 -12.44 -0.19
CA ILE A 178 -4.89 -12.58 -0.66
C ILE A 178 -4.95 -12.57 -2.17
N HIS A 179 -4.64 -11.43 -2.79
CA HIS A 179 -4.62 -11.27 -4.24
C HIS A 179 -3.20 -11.09 -4.76
N MET A 180 -2.95 -11.60 -5.96
CA MET A 180 -1.67 -11.43 -6.66
C MET A 180 -1.88 -10.67 -7.96
N TYR A 181 -1.18 -9.57 -8.15
CA TYR A 181 -1.13 -8.84 -9.41
C TYR A 181 0.08 -9.27 -10.22
N ARG A 182 -0.14 -9.79 -11.43
CA ARG A 182 0.92 -10.21 -12.33
C ARG A 182 1.36 -9.03 -13.19
N LEU A 183 2.55 -8.49 -12.94
CA LEU A 183 3.00 -7.26 -13.63
C LEU A 183 3.14 -7.43 -15.14
N LYS A 184 3.46 -8.63 -15.61
CA LYS A 184 3.63 -8.93 -17.03
C LYS A 184 2.33 -8.83 -17.83
N THR A 185 1.21 -9.28 -17.27
CA THR A 185 -0.10 -9.26 -17.95
C THR A 185 -0.95 -8.07 -17.53
N GLY A 186 -0.67 -7.47 -16.38
CA GLY A 186 -1.44 -6.37 -15.83
C GLY A 186 -2.74 -6.82 -15.15
N GLU A 187 -2.79 -8.06 -14.68
CA GLU A 187 -4.02 -8.69 -14.20
C GLU A 187 -3.94 -9.12 -12.73
N TRP A 188 -5.05 -8.92 -12.03
CA TRP A 188 -5.27 -9.51 -10.71
C TRP A 188 -5.67 -10.97 -10.83
N THR A 189 -5.11 -11.79 -9.97
CA THR A 189 -5.43 -13.21 -9.84
C THR A 189 -5.96 -13.51 -8.45
N SER A 190 -6.97 -14.38 -8.40
CA SER A 190 -7.55 -14.91 -7.16
C SER A 190 -6.94 -16.29 -6.91
N SER A 191 -5.73 -16.30 -6.34
CA SER A 191 -5.02 -17.55 -6.06
C SER A 191 -5.79 -18.42 -5.06
N THR A 192 -5.75 -19.73 -5.28
CA THR A 192 -6.31 -20.69 -4.32
C THR A 192 -5.46 -20.68 -3.07
N VAL A 193 -6.07 -20.35 -1.93
CA VAL A 193 -5.38 -20.33 -0.64
C VAL A 193 -5.69 -21.61 0.13
N THR A 194 -4.65 -22.32 0.56
CA THR A 194 -4.74 -23.53 1.38
C THR A 194 -4.02 -23.34 2.72
N GLY A 195 -4.37 -24.16 3.71
CA GLY A 195 -3.82 -24.08 5.07
C GLY A 195 -4.51 -23.02 5.93
N ASP A 196 -3.76 -22.42 6.86
CA ASP A 196 -4.27 -21.54 7.91
C ASP A 196 -4.35 -20.09 7.40
N ARG A 197 -5.48 -19.74 6.80
CA ARG A 197 -5.74 -18.36 6.38
C ARG A 197 -5.90 -17.46 7.62
N PRO A 198 -5.26 -16.28 7.68
CA PRO A 198 -5.51 -15.33 8.77
C PRO A 198 -6.99 -14.97 8.88
N PRO A 199 -7.49 -14.61 10.08
CA PRO A 199 -8.82 -14.01 10.19
C PRO A 199 -8.87 -12.66 9.43
N PRO A 200 -10.06 -12.10 9.15
CA PRO A 200 -10.17 -10.75 8.62
C PRO A 200 -9.37 -9.75 9.45
N ILE A 201 -8.34 -9.14 8.85
CA ILE A 201 -7.28 -8.46 9.60
C ILE A 201 -6.75 -7.25 8.83
N ASN A 202 -6.37 -6.20 9.55
CA ASN A 202 -5.70 -5.03 9.01
C ASN A 202 -4.58 -4.55 9.95
N SER A 203 -3.79 -3.55 9.52
CA SER A 203 -2.76 -2.91 10.36
C SER A 203 -1.70 -3.87 10.93
N PHE A 204 -1.39 -4.95 10.21
CA PHE A 204 -0.33 -5.91 10.51
C PHE A 204 0.97 -5.55 9.78
N THR A 205 2.07 -6.22 10.13
CA THR A 205 3.31 -6.18 9.34
C THR A 205 3.39 -7.37 8.42
N LEU A 206 3.77 -7.17 7.15
CA LEU A 206 4.02 -8.23 6.16
C LEU A 206 5.41 -8.01 5.56
N THR A 207 6.25 -9.04 5.57
CA THR A 207 7.64 -8.94 5.10
C THR A 207 7.99 -10.12 4.22
N SER A 208 8.56 -9.88 3.04
CA SER A 208 9.10 -10.95 2.20
C SER A 208 10.31 -11.61 2.89
N ILE A 209 10.35 -12.94 2.93
CA ILE A 209 11.50 -13.71 3.43
C ILE A 209 12.36 -14.16 2.24
N THR A 210 11.73 -14.65 1.18
CA THR A 210 12.39 -15.06 -0.06
C THR A 210 11.61 -14.53 -1.26
N ASN A 211 12.02 -14.90 -2.47
CA ASN A 211 11.29 -14.59 -3.69
C ASN A 211 9.86 -15.17 -3.70
N THR A 212 9.57 -16.20 -2.92
CA THR A 212 8.25 -16.88 -2.95
C THR A 212 7.64 -17.03 -1.57
N THR A 213 8.22 -16.43 -0.52
CA THR A 213 7.70 -16.59 0.85
C THR A 213 7.65 -15.28 1.60
N ALA A 214 6.71 -15.16 2.53
CA ALA A 214 6.56 -13.99 3.39
C ALA A 214 6.08 -14.36 4.79
N ILE A 215 6.30 -13.46 5.73
CA ILE A 215 5.84 -13.56 7.11
C ILE A 215 4.90 -12.40 7.44
N LEU A 216 3.77 -12.71 8.06
CA LEU A 216 2.85 -11.77 8.65
C LEU A 216 2.92 -11.88 10.17
N PHE A 217 2.94 -10.74 10.84
CA PHE A 217 2.86 -10.68 12.30
C PHE A 217 1.85 -9.63 12.76
N GLY A 218 1.06 -10.04 13.74
CA GLY A 218 0.15 -9.19 14.50
C GLY A 218 -0.95 -8.57 13.67
N GLY A 219 -1.33 -7.34 14.01
CA GLY A 219 -2.45 -6.62 13.40
C GLY A 219 -3.71 -6.62 14.27
N TYR A 220 -4.81 -6.23 13.65
CA TYR A 220 -6.09 -6.03 14.33
C TYR A 220 -7.22 -6.72 13.54
N GLY A 221 -7.82 -7.74 14.16
CA GLY A 221 -9.08 -8.35 13.73
C GLY A 221 -10.17 -8.04 14.77
N ASP A 222 -10.77 -9.06 15.36
CA ASP A 222 -11.66 -8.89 16.53
C ASP A 222 -10.88 -8.34 17.76
N ARG A 223 -9.59 -8.67 17.83
CA ARG A 223 -8.64 -8.19 18.83
C ARG A 223 -7.28 -7.91 18.18
N ARG A 224 -6.38 -7.29 18.96
CA ARG A 224 -4.95 -7.26 18.64
C ARG A 224 -4.44 -8.70 18.61
N SER A 225 -3.78 -9.06 17.52
CA SER A 225 -3.21 -10.40 17.33
C SER A 225 -1.71 -10.39 17.63
N ASN A 226 -1.20 -11.51 18.12
CA ASN A 226 0.21 -11.84 18.21
C ASN A 226 0.55 -13.04 17.31
N ASP A 227 -0.39 -13.43 16.45
CA ASP A 227 -0.28 -14.61 15.60
C ASP A 227 0.78 -14.36 14.53
N VAL A 228 1.48 -15.43 14.15
CA VAL A 228 2.49 -15.41 13.09
C VAL A 228 2.07 -16.33 11.97
N TYR A 229 1.95 -15.80 10.76
CA TYR A 229 1.66 -16.58 9.57
C TYR A 229 2.84 -16.56 8.61
N VAL A 230 3.15 -17.71 8.01
CA VAL A 230 4.09 -17.82 6.90
C VAL A 230 3.31 -18.21 5.64
N PHE A 231 3.59 -17.48 4.56
CA PHE A 231 3.02 -17.73 3.25
C PHE A 231 4.08 -18.25 2.30
N GLU A 232 3.70 -19.22 1.47
CA GLU A 232 4.43 -19.66 0.29
C GLU A 232 3.56 -19.43 -0.94
N PHE A 233 4.11 -18.73 -1.94
CA PHE A 233 3.41 -18.28 -3.13
C PHE A 233 3.88 -19.02 -4.37
N THR A 234 2.92 -19.48 -5.16
CA THR A 234 3.12 -19.94 -6.54
C THR A 234 2.36 -19.03 -7.51
N ASP A 235 2.44 -19.32 -8.81
CA ASP A 235 1.71 -18.58 -9.84
C ASP A 235 0.20 -18.84 -9.81
N THR A 236 -0.26 -19.82 -9.03
CA THR A 236 -1.68 -20.24 -9.00
C THR A 236 -2.24 -20.45 -7.59
N SER A 237 -1.39 -20.58 -6.58
CA SER A 237 -1.78 -20.92 -5.22
C SER A 237 -0.95 -20.20 -4.17
N VAL A 238 -1.51 -20.14 -2.96
CA VAL A 238 -0.83 -19.68 -1.76
C VAL A 238 -1.05 -20.72 -0.67
N VAL A 239 0.04 -21.19 -0.07
CA VAL A 239 -0.02 -22.01 1.15
C VAL A 239 0.25 -21.10 2.34
N SER A 240 -0.62 -21.14 3.34
CA SER A 240 -0.46 -20.37 4.59
C SER A 240 -0.35 -21.32 5.77
N VAL A 241 0.55 -21.03 6.70
CA VAL A 241 0.74 -21.82 7.94
C VAL A 241 0.78 -20.87 9.13
N LEU A 242 -0.02 -21.18 10.16
CA LEU A 242 0.02 -20.50 11.46
C LEU A 242 1.15 -21.12 12.30
N LEU A 243 2.07 -20.29 12.80
CA LEU A 243 3.20 -20.75 13.60
C LEU A 243 2.95 -20.65 15.11
N VAL A 244 2.36 -19.55 15.56
CA VAL A 244 2.04 -19.24 16.96
C VAL A 244 0.81 -18.35 17.04
#